data_AF-A0A2C8F855-F1
#
_entry.id   AF-A0A2C8F855-F1
#
_cell.length_a   1.000
_cell.length_b   1.000
_cell.length_c   1.000
_cell.angle_alpha   90.00
_cell.angle_beta   90.00
_cell.angle_gamma   90.00
#
_symmetry.space_group_name_H-M   'P 1'
#
loop_
_entity.id
_entity.type
_entity.pdbx_description
1 polymer ?
#
loop_
_entity_poly.entity_id
_entity_poly.type
_entity_poly.pdbx_seq_one_letter_code
_entity_poly.pdbx_strand_id
1 'polypeptide(L)'
;MSFFSRFVQHSVKGQKNFERARSAEERGEYAKAKEFFELSVDAYDHYLAQQRDKGKQPFPSHLVMAGVGFVRLGRNEDALTVLDECIRRKEIPDAYLHAGYAAAKLGRKDDAIAYWGAYPAWIEQPVIHEALREVLNSLRQDRSSLDDACLVMAQAIHRQDKDNAKLRKGTPDQHTIPANRGY
;
A
#
# COMPACT_ATOMS: atom_id res chain seq x y z
N MET A 1 1.52 16.22 -26.52
CA MET A 1 0.57 15.41 -25.72
C MET A 1 -0.72 15.21 -26.51
N SER A 2 -1.31 14.01 -26.47
CA SER A 2 -2.53 13.67 -27.24
C SER A 2 -3.79 14.30 -26.63
N PHE A 3 -4.70 14.80 -27.48
CA PHE A 3 -5.98 15.45 -27.12
C PHE A 3 -6.83 14.63 -26.13
N PHE A 4 -6.76 13.30 -26.19
CA PHE A 4 -7.51 12.39 -25.32
C PHE A 4 -6.97 12.29 -23.88
N SER A 5 -5.73 12.73 -23.62
CA SER A 5 -5.13 12.68 -22.27
C SER A 5 -5.82 13.62 -21.26
N ARG A 6 -6.55 14.62 -21.76
CA ARG A 6 -7.26 15.62 -20.96
C ARG A 6 -8.54 15.07 -20.31
N PHE A 7 -9.05 13.93 -20.77
CA PHE A 7 -10.30 13.30 -20.28
C PHE A 7 -10.07 12.08 -19.39
N VAL A 8 -8.81 11.69 -19.12
CA VAL A 8 -8.53 10.56 -18.24
C VAL A 8 -8.80 10.97 -16.80
N GLN A 9 -9.66 10.19 -16.12
CA GLN A 9 -10.01 10.40 -14.72
C GLN A 9 -8.77 10.39 -13.82
N HIS A 10 -8.76 11.26 -12.80
CA HIS A 10 -7.65 11.39 -11.87
C HIS A 10 -7.34 10.07 -11.14
N SER A 11 -8.36 9.28 -10.78
CA SER A 11 -8.19 7.94 -10.21
C SER A 11 -7.39 7.00 -11.13
N VAL A 12 -7.69 7.00 -12.43
CA VAL A 12 -6.99 6.16 -13.42
C VAL A 12 -5.55 6.61 -13.61
N LYS A 13 -5.28 7.92 -13.59
CA LYS A 13 -3.90 8.46 -13.62
C LYS A 13 -3.13 8.05 -12.37
N GLY A 14 -3.75 8.21 -11.19
CA GLY A 14 -3.19 7.83 -9.90
C GLY A 14 -2.81 6.35 -9.88
N GLN A 15 -3.73 5.47 -10.28
CA GLN A 15 -3.50 4.03 -10.36
C GLN A 15 -2.36 3.67 -11.32
N LYS A 16 -2.37 4.19 -12.56
CA LYS A 16 -1.32 3.84 -13.54
C LYS A 16 0.07 4.28 -13.09
N ASN A 17 0.19 5.46 -12.49
CA ASN A 17 1.47 5.91 -11.96
C ASN A 17 1.87 5.12 -10.71
N PHE A 18 0.93 4.72 -9.86
CA PHE A 18 1.19 3.83 -8.73
C PHE A 18 1.77 2.48 -9.19
N GLU A 19 1.15 1.84 -10.17
CA GLU A 19 1.63 0.57 -10.75
C GLU A 19 3.03 0.71 -11.36
N ARG A 20 3.30 1.84 -12.05
CA ARG A 20 4.64 2.15 -12.58
C ARG A 20 5.66 2.35 -11.46
N ALA A 21 5.28 3.02 -10.37
CA ALA A 21 6.15 3.23 -9.22
C ALA A 21 6.53 1.88 -8.60
N ARG A 22 5.55 1.01 -8.33
CA ARG A 22 5.77 -0.34 -7.79
C ARG A 22 6.63 -1.20 -8.72
N SER A 23 6.39 -1.15 -10.02
CA SER A 23 7.23 -1.84 -11.00
C SER A 23 8.68 -1.30 -11.05
N ALA A 24 8.88 0.00 -10.82
CA ALA A 24 10.22 0.57 -10.68
C ALA A 24 10.90 0.12 -9.36
N GLU A 25 10.18 0.07 -8.24
CA GLU A 25 10.69 -0.49 -6.97
C GLU A 25 11.12 -1.96 -7.13
N GLU A 26 10.31 -2.80 -7.79
CA GLU A 26 10.64 -4.21 -8.06
C GLU A 26 11.94 -4.38 -8.86
N ARG A 27 12.28 -3.39 -9.69
CA ARG A 27 13.50 -3.35 -10.50
C ARG A 27 14.66 -2.64 -9.81
N GLY A 28 14.47 -2.14 -8.59
CA GLY A 28 15.46 -1.37 -7.84
C GLY A 28 15.69 0.06 -8.38
N GLU A 29 14.80 0.56 -9.25
CA GLU A 29 14.88 1.90 -9.83
C GLU A 29 14.23 2.94 -8.90
N TYR A 30 14.74 3.10 -7.69
CA TYR A 30 14.08 3.87 -6.63
C TYR A 30 13.87 5.36 -6.98
N ALA A 31 14.78 5.98 -7.73
CA ALA A 31 14.61 7.37 -8.19
C ALA A 31 13.38 7.51 -9.10
N LYS A 32 13.24 6.63 -10.10
CA LYS A 32 12.06 6.60 -10.99
C LYS A 32 10.80 6.21 -10.22
N ALA A 33 10.91 5.30 -9.26
CA ALA A 33 9.78 4.93 -8.40
C ALA A 33 9.24 6.16 -7.66
N LYS A 34 10.14 6.97 -7.08
CA LYS A 34 9.78 8.22 -6.41
C LYS A 34 9.07 9.19 -7.36
N GLU A 35 9.60 9.44 -8.56
CA GLU A 35 8.95 10.29 -9.56
C GLU A 35 7.54 9.80 -9.92
N PHE A 36 7.36 8.48 -10.08
CA PHE A 36 6.04 7.92 -10.35
C PHE A 36 5.10 7.99 -9.14
N PHE A 37 5.60 7.87 -7.90
CA PHE A 37 4.80 8.08 -6.71
C PHE A 37 4.34 9.54 -6.59
N GLU A 38 5.20 10.52 -6.89
CA GLU A 38 4.82 11.94 -6.94
C GLU A 38 3.66 12.16 -7.92
N LEU A 39 3.80 11.68 -9.16
CA LEU A 39 2.73 11.76 -10.18
C LEU A 39 1.46 10.99 -9.80
N SER A 40 1.59 9.91 -9.01
CA SER A 40 0.45 9.13 -8.51
C SER A 40 -0.31 9.90 -7.43
N VAL A 41 0.44 10.43 -6.45
CA VAL A 41 -0.06 11.19 -5.31
C VAL A 41 -0.75 12.47 -5.77
N ASP A 42 -0.16 13.24 -6.69
CA ASP A 42 -0.79 14.44 -7.25
C ASP A 42 -2.16 14.13 -7.88
N ALA A 43 -2.24 13.02 -8.63
CA ALA A 43 -3.49 12.59 -9.23
C ALA A 43 -4.50 12.11 -8.17
N TYR A 44 -4.04 11.44 -7.11
CA TYR A 44 -4.92 11.03 -6.02
C TYR A 44 -5.43 12.20 -5.19
N ASP A 45 -4.62 13.23 -4.92
CA ASP A 45 -5.09 14.44 -4.24
C ASP A 45 -6.25 15.10 -5.01
N HIS A 46 -6.11 15.25 -6.34
CA HIS A 46 -7.18 15.76 -7.19
C HIS A 46 -8.42 14.86 -7.17
N TYR A 47 -8.24 13.54 -7.22
CA TYR A 47 -9.34 12.58 -7.15
C TYR A 47 -10.09 12.67 -5.82
N LEU A 48 -9.38 12.67 -4.69
CA LEU A 48 -9.96 12.70 -3.36
C LEU A 48 -10.69 14.02 -3.10
N ALA A 49 -10.12 15.15 -3.52
CA ALA A 49 -10.79 16.44 -3.49
C ALA A 49 -12.09 16.42 -4.30
N GLN A 50 -12.05 15.90 -5.54
CA GLN A 50 -13.23 15.80 -6.40
C GLN A 50 -14.33 14.90 -5.79
N GLN A 51 -13.95 13.82 -5.11
CA GLN A 51 -14.89 12.93 -4.43
C GLN A 51 -15.56 13.63 -3.25
N ARG A 52 -14.78 14.35 -2.43
CA ARG A 52 -15.28 15.18 -1.31
C ARG A 52 -16.26 16.24 -1.80
N ASP A 53 -15.91 16.99 -2.84
CA ASP A 53 -16.78 18.06 -3.38
C ASP A 53 -18.10 17.51 -3.92
N LYS A 54 -18.10 16.28 -4.43
CA LYS A 54 -19.32 15.59 -4.90
C LYS A 54 -20.07 14.85 -3.80
N GLY A 55 -19.60 14.88 -2.55
CA GLY A 55 -20.14 14.07 -1.45
C GLY A 55 -20.08 12.56 -1.72
N LYS A 56 -19.16 12.11 -2.58
CA LYS A 56 -18.99 10.70 -2.94
C LYS A 56 -17.83 10.11 -2.15
N GLN A 57 -17.97 8.84 -1.77
CA GLN A 57 -16.86 8.11 -1.17
C GLN A 57 -15.89 7.61 -2.25
N PRO A 58 -14.57 7.71 -2.06
CA PRO A 58 -13.58 7.06 -2.91
C PRO A 58 -13.72 5.52 -2.86
N PHE A 59 -13.19 4.79 -3.84
CA PHE A 59 -13.10 3.33 -3.72
C PHE A 59 -12.00 2.93 -2.72
N PRO A 60 -12.20 1.90 -1.87
CA PRO A 60 -11.18 1.46 -0.91
C PRO A 60 -9.83 1.11 -1.56
N SER A 61 -9.83 0.53 -2.76
CA SER A 61 -8.60 0.26 -3.52
C SER A 61 -7.80 1.52 -3.84
N HIS A 62 -8.47 2.62 -4.20
CA HIS A 62 -7.81 3.90 -4.45
C HIS A 62 -7.29 4.53 -3.15
N LEU A 63 -8.02 4.38 -2.04
CA LEU A 63 -7.55 4.86 -0.73
C LEU A 63 -6.25 4.19 -0.31
N VAL A 64 -6.14 2.86 -0.49
CA VAL A 64 -4.90 2.13 -0.19
C VAL A 64 -3.77 2.58 -1.10
N MET A 65 -3.99 2.66 -2.42
CA MET A 65 -2.94 3.11 -3.34
C MET A 65 -2.47 4.53 -3.03
N ALA A 66 -3.40 5.45 -2.74
CA ALA A 66 -3.07 6.81 -2.30
C ALA A 66 -2.28 6.79 -0.99
N GLY A 67 -2.73 6.03 0.01
CA GLY A 67 -2.07 5.91 1.31
C GLY A 67 -0.65 5.35 1.22
N VAL A 68 -0.44 4.29 0.43
CA VAL A 68 0.90 3.77 0.16
C VAL A 68 1.78 4.82 -0.52
N GLY A 69 1.25 5.54 -1.52
CA GLY A 69 1.97 6.63 -2.17
C GLY A 69 2.36 7.74 -1.19
N PHE A 70 1.44 8.17 -0.33
CA PHE A 70 1.69 9.17 0.71
C PHE A 70 2.78 8.71 1.68
N VAL A 71 2.75 7.45 2.14
CA VAL A 71 3.83 6.87 2.99
C VAL A 71 5.18 6.93 2.27
N ARG A 72 5.23 6.55 1.00
CA ARG A 72 6.48 6.54 0.21
C ARG A 72 7.08 7.94 0.03
N LEU A 73 6.24 8.98 0.05
CA LEU A 73 6.66 10.38 -0.02
C LEU A 73 6.80 11.06 1.35
N GLY A 74 6.56 10.35 2.45
CA GLY A 74 6.67 10.88 3.82
C GLY A 74 5.48 11.74 4.26
N ARG A 75 4.38 11.79 3.52
CA ARG A 75 3.12 12.48 3.89
C ARG A 75 2.30 11.61 4.85
N ASN A 76 2.84 11.35 6.03
CA ASN A 76 2.31 10.32 6.93
C ASN A 76 0.93 10.66 7.53
N GLU A 77 0.62 11.93 7.78
CA GLU A 77 -0.72 12.35 8.24
C GLU A 77 -1.80 12.12 7.17
N ASP A 78 -1.50 12.48 5.92
CA ASP A 78 -2.39 12.24 4.79
C ASP A 78 -2.59 10.74 4.57
N ALA A 79 -1.50 9.96 4.69
CA ALA A 79 -1.55 8.51 4.63
C ALA A 79 -2.50 7.93 5.68
N LEU A 80 -2.34 8.29 6.96
CA LEU A 80 -3.22 7.79 8.02
C LEU A 80 -4.69 8.12 7.74
N THR A 81 -4.98 9.34 7.29
CA THR A 81 -6.35 9.76 6.99
C THR A 81 -7.03 8.84 5.98
N VAL A 82 -6.37 8.53 4.87
CA VAL A 82 -6.97 7.69 3.82
C VAL A 82 -6.93 6.19 4.15
N LEU A 83 -5.90 5.74 4.87
CA LEU A 83 -5.75 4.34 5.26
C LEU A 83 -6.75 3.95 6.35
N ASP A 84 -7.02 4.84 7.32
CA ASP A 84 -8.09 4.66 8.29
C ASP A 84 -9.46 4.57 7.64
N GLU A 85 -9.73 5.45 6.69
CA GLU A 85 -10.97 5.38 5.93
C GLU A 85 -11.09 4.05 5.19
N CYS A 86 -10.00 3.55 4.60
CA CYS A 86 -9.99 2.24 3.98
C CYS A 86 -10.32 1.14 5.00
N ILE A 87 -9.57 1.06 6.11
CA ILE A 87 -9.73 0.01 7.14
C ILE A 87 -11.17 -0.05 7.65
N ARG A 88 -11.78 1.10 7.95
CA ARG A 88 -13.18 1.16 8.42
C ARG A 88 -14.19 0.61 7.41
N ARG A 89 -13.87 0.64 6.11
CA ARG A 89 -14.79 0.29 5.03
C ARG A 89 -14.51 -1.09 4.44
N LYS A 90 -13.25 -1.48 4.40
CA LYS A 90 -12.79 -2.76 3.85
C LYS A 90 -11.42 -3.11 4.43
N GLU A 91 -11.31 -4.33 4.94
CA GLU A 91 -10.09 -4.90 5.50
C GLU A 91 -9.08 -5.26 4.40
N ILE A 92 -8.50 -4.25 3.74
CA ILE A 92 -7.41 -4.44 2.79
C ILE A 92 -6.10 -4.57 3.60
N PRO A 93 -5.39 -5.70 3.56
CA PRO A 93 -4.23 -5.95 4.44
C PRO A 93 -3.13 -4.89 4.37
N ASP A 94 -2.82 -4.40 3.16
CA ASP A 94 -1.84 -3.34 2.92
C ASP A 94 -2.16 -2.07 3.72
N ALA A 95 -3.45 -1.77 3.95
CA ALA A 95 -3.85 -0.58 4.68
C ALA A 95 -3.33 -0.59 6.13
N TYR A 96 -3.37 -1.74 6.80
CA TYR A 96 -2.88 -1.89 8.18
C TYR A 96 -1.36 -1.76 8.25
N LEU A 97 -0.63 -2.37 7.31
CA LEU A 97 0.84 -2.32 7.28
C LEU A 97 1.33 -0.88 7.10
N HIS A 98 0.74 -0.16 6.14
CA HIS A 98 1.10 1.21 5.83
C HIS A 98 0.57 2.22 6.86
N ALA A 99 -0.57 1.97 7.49
CA ALA A 99 -1.07 2.81 8.58
C ALA A 99 -0.15 2.71 9.80
N GLY A 100 0.25 1.48 10.19
CA GLY A 100 1.20 1.30 11.29
C GLY A 100 2.56 1.94 10.99
N TYR A 101 3.04 1.85 9.74
CA TYR A 101 4.26 2.53 9.30
C TYR A 101 4.14 4.06 9.40
N ALA A 102 3.05 4.63 8.90
CA ALA A 102 2.80 6.07 8.97
C ALA A 102 2.71 6.55 10.42
N ALA A 103 1.97 5.85 11.27
CA ALA A 103 1.86 6.15 12.70
C ALA A 103 3.24 6.12 13.40
N ALA A 104 4.04 5.09 13.12
CA ALA A 104 5.40 4.98 13.66
C ALA A 104 6.30 6.15 13.22
N LYS A 105 6.21 6.56 11.95
CA LYS A 105 6.95 7.74 11.43
C LYS A 105 6.49 9.08 12.02
N LEU A 106 5.28 9.12 12.57
CA LEU A 106 4.77 10.27 13.32
C LEU A 106 5.07 10.21 14.82
N GLY A 107 5.82 9.20 15.28
CA GLY A 107 6.09 8.99 16.71
C GLY A 107 4.90 8.44 17.50
N ARG A 108 3.81 8.05 16.84
CA ARG A 108 2.58 7.54 17.46
C ARG A 108 2.69 6.04 17.70
N LYS A 109 3.40 5.68 18.76
CA LYS A 109 3.72 4.29 19.09
C LYS A 109 2.49 3.41 19.31
N ASP A 110 1.52 3.88 20.09
CA ASP A 110 0.33 3.10 20.42
C ASP A 110 -0.55 2.84 19.19
N ASP A 111 -0.71 3.85 18.33
CA ASP A 111 -1.40 3.73 17.04
C ASP A 111 -0.69 2.71 16.15
N ALA A 112 0.64 2.76 16.05
CA ALA A 112 1.41 1.80 15.26
C ALA A 112 1.20 0.35 15.75
N ILE A 113 1.24 0.13 17.07
CA ILE A 113 0.94 -1.17 17.68
C ILE A 113 -0.50 -1.60 17.39
N ALA A 114 -1.46 -0.68 17.42
CA ALA A 114 -2.87 -0.97 17.13
C ALA A 114 -3.06 -1.42 15.67
N TYR A 115 -2.53 -0.67 14.69
CA TYR A 115 -2.65 -1.05 13.27
C TYR A 115 -1.94 -2.36 12.95
N TRP A 116 -0.70 -2.52 13.37
CA TRP A 116 0.08 -3.74 13.12
C TRP A 116 -0.49 -4.94 13.87
N GLY A 117 -1.01 -4.74 15.09
CA GLY A 117 -1.67 -5.79 15.86
C GLY A 117 -3.03 -6.20 15.30
N ALA A 118 -3.71 -5.31 14.58
CA ALA A 118 -4.98 -5.58 13.89
C ALA A 118 -4.81 -6.15 12.48
N TYR A 119 -3.56 -6.42 12.04
CA TYR A 119 -3.33 -7.03 10.73
C TYR A 119 -4.07 -8.38 10.62
N PRO A 120 -4.89 -8.58 9.57
CA PRO A 120 -5.68 -9.79 9.37
C PRO A 120 -4.94 -11.13 9.43
N ALA A 121 -5.32 -12.00 10.39
CA ALA A 121 -4.67 -13.30 10.60
C ALA A 121 -4.97 -14.36 9.51
N TRP A 122 -6.05 -14.18 8.73
CA TRP A 122 -6.42 -15.08 7.64
C TRP A 122 -5.61 -14.84 6.35
N ILE A 123 -4.70 -13.87 6.36
CA ILE A 123 -3.85 -13.58 5.21
C ILE A 123 -2.62 -14.47 5.25
N GLU A 124 -2.42 -15.27 4.21
CA GLU A 124 -1.32 -16.24 4.15
C GLU A 124 0.01 -15.56 3.73
N GLN A 125 0.53 -14.66 4.57
CA GLN A 125 1.80 -13.97 4.37
C GLN A 125 2.74 -14.21 5.56
N PRO A 126 3.44 -15.36 5.61
CA PRO A 126 4.22 -15.75 6.78
C PRO A 126 5.37 -14.78 7.09
N VAL A 127 5.99 -14.20 6.06
CA VAL A 127 7.06 -13.19 6.22
C VAL A 127 6.55 -11.96 6.97
N ILE A 128 5.34 -11.51 6.64
CA ILE A 128 4.70 -10.37 7.31
C ILE A 128 4.31 -10.73 8.74
N HIS A 129 3.71 -11.90 8.97
CA HIS A 129 3.32 -12.34 10.31
C HIS A 129 4.51 -12.49 11.26
N GLU A 130 5.63 -13.01 10.77
CA GLU A 130 6.87 -13.12 11.54
C GLU A 130 7.40 -11.74 11.96
N ALA A 131 7.51 -10.82 10.99
CA ALA A 131 7.98 -9.46 11.24
C ALA A 131 7.06 -8.69 12.21
N LEU A 132 5.74 -8.81 12.04
CA LEU A 132 4.77 -8.18 12.94
C LEU A 132 4.92 -8.72 14.37
N ARG A 133 5.10 -10.04 14.56
CA ARG A 133 5.30 -10.63 15.89
C ARG A 133 6.56 -10.07 16.56
N GLU A 134 7.66 -9.99 15.82
CA GLU A 134 8.91 -9.44 16.31
C GLU A 134 8.78 -7.97 16.71
N VAL A 135 8.27 -7.14 15.80
CA VAL A 135 8.11 -5.69 16.00
C VAL A 135 7.16 -5.40 17.16
N LEU A 136 6.01 -6.07 17.22
CA LEU A 136 5.03 -5.86 18.30
C LEU A 136 5.58 -6.26 19.66
N ASN A 137 6.32 -7.38 19.76
CA ASN A 137 6.96 -7.77 21.03
C ASN A 137 8.03 -6.79 21.46
N SER A 138 8.90 -6.34 20.54
CA SER A 138 9.98 -5.42 20.86
C SER A 138 9.47 -4.03 21.24
N LEU A 139 8.44 -3.52 20.54
CA LEU A 139 7.83 -2.24 20.89
C LEU A 139 7.10 -2.28 22.23
N ARG A 140 6.32 -3.32 22.52
CA ARG A 140 5.61 -3.45 23.82
C ARG A 140 6.55 -3.57 25.02
N GLN A 141 7.80 -3.97 24.79
CA GLN A 141 8.81 -4.15 25.83
C GLN A 141 9.87 -3.04 25.80
N ASP A 142 9.61 -1.95 25.05
CA ASP A 142 10.48 -0.78 24.90
C ASP A 142 11.93 -1.13 24.48
N ARG A 143 12.11 -2.26 23.77
CA ARG A 143 13.44 -2.74 23.36
C ARG A 143 13.92 -2.23 22.01
N SER A 144 13.04 -1.63 21.22
CA SER A 144 13.36 -1.12 19.88
C SER A 144 12.74 0.26 19.66
N SER A 145 13.42 1.08 18.85
CA SER A 145 12.85 2.36 18.42
C SER A 145 11.75 2.15 17.37
N LEU A 146 10.95 3.20 17.12
CA LEU A 146 9.98 3.20 16.02
C LEU A 146 10.67 3.15 14.64
N ASP A 147 11.89 3.69 14.53
CA ASP A 147 12.65 3.63 13.28
C ASP A 147 13.16 2.22 12.99
N ASP A 148 13.62 1.49 14.00
CA ASP A 148 14.01 0.08 13.85
C ASP A 148 12.80 -0.77 13.44
N ALA A 149 11.64 -0.54 14.08
CA ALA A 149 10.39 -1.19 13.71
C ALA A 149 9.99 -0.91 12.24
N CYS A 150 10.10 0.35 11.81
CA CYS A 150 9.86 0.73 10.42
C CYS A 150 10.82 0.03 9.45
N LEU A 151 12.09 -0.11 9.83
CA LEU A 151 13.10 -0.78 9.01
C LEU A 151 12.76 -2.27 8.83
N VAL A 152 12.44 -2.97 9.93
CA VAL A 152 12.04 -4.39 9.88
C VAL A 152 10.79 -4.57 9.02
N MET A 153 9.77 -3.73 9.21
CA MET A 153 8.55 -3.80 8.40
C MET A 153 8.80 -3.50 6.92
N ALA A 154 9.64 -2.51 6.59
CA ALA A 154 9.99 -2.21 5.21
C ALA A 154 10.72 -3.38 4.53
N GLN A 155 11.62 -4.04 5.25
CA GLN A 155 12.33 -5.23 4.76
C GLN A 155 11.37 -6.41 4.55
N ALA A 156 10.45 -6.64 5.49
CA ALA A 156 9.45 -7.70 5.40
C ALA A 156 8.51 -7.52 4.21
N ILE A 157 8.00 -6.30 4.02
CA ILE A 157 7.15 -5.92 2.87
C ILE A 157 7.93 -6.12 1.56
N HIS A 158 9.16 -5.62 1.48
CA HIS A 158 9.98 -5.79 0.28
C HIS A 158 10.25 -7.26 -0.05
N ARG A 159 10.53 -8.09 0.96
CA ARG A 159 10.71 -9.53 0.78
C ARG A 159 9.44 -10.22 0.29
N GLN A 160 8.29 -9.92 0.93
CA GLN A 160 6.99 -10.45 0.54
C GLN A 160 6.62 -10.05 -0.91
N ASP A 161 6.87 -8.80 -1.29
CA ASP A 161 6.66 -8.30 -2.65
C ASP A 161 7.48 -9.08 -3.68
N LYS A 162 8.76 -9.33 -3.37
CA LYS A 162 9.63 -10.12 -4.26
C LYS A 162 9.15 -11.55 -4.40
N ASP A 163 8.67 -12.17 -3.33
CA ASP A 163 8.16 -13.54 -3.37
C ASP A 163 6.84 -13.60 -4.16
N ASN A 164 5.93 -12.63 -3.99
CA ASN A 164 4.73 -12.48 -4.81
C ASN A 164 5.06 -12.28 -6.29
N ALA A 165 6.07 -11.45 -6.61
CA ALA A 165 6.50 -11.21 -7.99
C ALA A 165 7.11 -12.45 -8.64
N LYS A 166 7.86 -13.28 -7.89
CA LYS A 166 8.36 -14.57 -8.37
C LYS A 166 7.21 -15.53 -8.68
N LEU A 167 6.21 -15.63 -7.80
CA LEU A 167 5.03 -16.46 -8.03
C LEU A 167 4.33 -16.03 -9.34
N ARG A 168 4.10 -14.73 -9.54
CA ARG A 168 3.51 -14.21 -10.77
C ARG A 168 4.29 -14.57 -12.03
N LYS A 169 5.63 -14.56 -11.99
CA LYS A 169 6.50 -14.95 -13.13
C LYS A 169 6.62 -16.47 -13.30
N GLY A 170 6.46 -17.23 -12.22
CA GLY A 170 6.61 -18.69 -12.17
C GLY A 170 5.34 -19.45 -12.52
N THR A 171 4.16 -18.81 -12.51
CA THR A 171 2.92 -19.40 -13.04
C THR A 171 2.96 -19.35 -14.57
N PRO A 172 3.11 -20.48 -15.30
CA PRO A 172 2.80 -20.47 -16.73
C PRO A 172 1.32 -20.10 -16.88
N ASP A 173 1.03 -19.31 -17.91
CA ASP A 173 -0.30 -18.79 -18.25
C ASP A 173 -1.35 -19.91 -18.18
N GLN A 174 -2.10 -20.01 -17.08
CA GLN A 174 -3.28 -20.86 -16.99
C GLN A 174 -4.46 -20.18 -17.69
N HIS A 175 -4.22 -19.70 -18.91
CA HIS A 175 -5.25 -19.47 -19.92
C HIS A 175 -5.34 -20.69 -20.83
N THR A 176 -5.69 -21.82 -20.23
CA THR A 176 -6.35 -22.93 -20.92
C THR A 176 -7.47 -23.45 -20.03
N ILE A 177 -8.53 -22.64 -19.89
CA ILE A 177 -9.87 -23.21 -19.70
C ILE A 177 -10.38 -23.49 -21.12
N PRO A 178 -10.31 -24.72 -21.65
CA PRO A 178 -11.00 -25.03 -22.89
C PRO A 178 -12.51 -24.78 -22.71
N ALA A 179 -13.14 -24.19 -23.72
CA ALA A 179 -14.51 -23.68 -23.70
C ALA A 179 -15.62 -24.72 -23.40
N ASN A 180 -15.28 -25.98 -23.12
CA ASN A 180 -16.23 -27.06 -22.92
C ASN A 180 -16.00 -27.76 -21.56
N ARG A 181 -16.46 -27.14 -20.48
CA ARG A 181 -16.97 -27.89 -19.33
C ARG A 181 -18.24 -27.23 -18.83
N GLY A 182 -19.36 -27.73 -19.31
CA GLY A 182 -20.55 -27.81 -18.48
C GLY A 182 -20.28 -28.82 -17.36
N TYR A 183 -20.38 -28.35 -16.13
CA TYR A 183 -21.21 -28.88 -15.04
C TYR A 183 -21.46 -27.73 -14.08
#